data_AF-A0A7S0NNH0-F1
#
_entry.id   AF-A0A7S0NNH0-F1
#
_cell.length_a   1.000
_cell.length_b   1.000
_cell.length_c   1.000
_cell.angle_alpha   90.00
_cell.angle_beta   90.00
_cell.angle_gamma   90.00
#
_symmetry.space_group_name_H-M   'P 1'
#
loop_
_entity.id
_entity.type
_entity.pdbx_description
1 polymer ?
#
loop_
_entity_poly.entity_id
_entity_poly.type
_entity_poly.pdbx_seq_one_letter_code
_entity_poly.pdbx_strand_id
1 'polypeptide(L)'
;EVEWLYPNEGSTGGGDILTVAGTNLGTLKRMKNVELRCRVDATETATSYLHDDLVTCVTPPRGEGFVHVEFTVNGETVQSESRSRYPKADGYQYIAAGKIESIFPVYGEVGGGAMIDIRGEDLKPSYRCRVGEIAMGAHFVSSTLVKCEAPAHYEDGVTVDVSNPNGVFNQFSDVEFQYAPRASVESIHPRMGNSQGGTVMTVSGRNFASTNALRCRVGTVETSGVW
;
A
#
# COMPACT_ATOMS: atom_id res chain seq x y z
N GLU A 1 7.97 30.20 -9.14
CA GLU A 1 6.65 29.53 -9.08
C GLU A 1 6.87 28.02 -9.07
N VAL A 2 5.95 27.27 -8.46
CA VAL A 2 5.94 25.80 -8.54
C VAL A 2 5.27 25.40 -9.86
N GLU A 3 5.96 24.62 -10.69
CA GLU A 3 5.43 24.16 -11.98
C GLU A 3 4.77 22.78 -11.89
N TRP A 4 5.36 21.90 -11.08
CA TRP A 4 4.83 20.58 -10.75
C TRP A 4 5.51 20.05 -9.49
N LEU A 5 4.87 19.05 -8.88
CA LEU A 5 5.44 18.31 -7.77
C LEU A 5 5.19 16.81 -7.93
N TYR A 6 6.09 16.01 -7.39
CA TYR A 6 5.95 14.57 -7.30
C TYR A 6 6.58 14.06 -6.00
N PRO A 7 5.92 13.17 -5.26
CA PRO A 7 4.56 12.68 -5.48
C PRO A 7 3.47 13.73 -5.22
N ASN A 8 2.26 13.48 -5.71
CA ASN A 8 1.09 14.35 -5.50
C ASN A 8 0.23 13.97 -4.28
N GLU A 9 0.61 12.92 -3.55
CA GLU A 9 -0.05 12.49 -2.32
C GLU A 9 0.95 11.88 -1.33
N GLY A 10 0.59 11.83 -0.05
CA GLY A 10 1.36 11.10 0.95
C GLY A 10 0.73 11.14 2.35
N SER A 11 1.49 10.73 3.36
CA SER A 11 0.97 10.36 4.68
C SER A 11 0.65 11.57 5.55
N THR A 12 -0.44 11.52 6.31
CA THR A 12 -0.76 12.51 7.35
C THR A 12 0.32 12.64 8.44
N GLY A 13 1.18 11.63 8.58
CA GLY A 13 2.36 11.68 9.47
C GLY A 13 3.47 12.63 9.00
N GLY A 14 3.43 13.11 7.75
CA GLY A 14 4.52 13.84 7.12
C GLY A 14 5.74 12.95 6.86
N GLY A 15 6.87 13.57 6.51
CA GLY A 15 8.13 12.89 6.24
C GLY A 15 8.31 12.46 4.78
N ASP A 16 7.30 12.62 3.92
CA ASP A 16 7.41 12.33 2.50
C ASP A 16 8.38 13.31 1.83
N ILE A 17 9.22 12.80 0.94
CA ILE A 17 10.14 13.63 0.16
C ILE A 17 9.43 14.05 -1.13
N LEU A 18 9.09 15.32 -1.22
CA LEU A 18 8.58 15.94 -2.45
C LEU A 18 9.75 16.36 -3.32
N THR A 19 9.69 16.01 -4.59
CA THR A 19 10.43 16.68 -5.66
C THR A 19 9.55 17.77 -6.23
N VAL A 20 10.02 19.02 -6.18
CA VAL A 20 9.27 20.20 -6.61
C VAL A 20 10.06 20.90 -7.70
N ALA A 21 9.41 21.10 -8.84
CA ALA A 21 9.98 21.85 -9.95
C ALA A 21 9.57 23.31 -9.92
N GLY A 22 10.48 24.16 -10.37
CA GLY A 22 10.23 25.58 -10.50
C GLY A 22 11.28 26.25 -11.35
N THR A 23 11.06 27.53 -11.64
CA THR A 23 11.95 28.32 -12.48
C THR A 23 13.05 29.01 -11.68
N ASN A 24 14.22 29.17 -12.30
CA ASN A 24 15.35 29.97 -11.79
C ASN A 24 15.90 29.51 -10.42
N LEU A 25 15.65 28.27 -10.00
CA LEU A 25 16.07 27.79 -8.68
C LEU A 25 17.61 27.74 -8.58
N GLY A 26 18.30 27.34 -9.65
CA GLY A 26 19.76 27.31 -9.74
C GLY A 26 20.39 28.70 -9.66
N THR A 27 19.68 29.72 -10.15
CA THR A 27 20.09 31.12 -9.99
C THR A 27 19.97 31.54 -8.53
N LEU A 28 18.84 31.24 -7.87
CA LEU A 28 18.63 31.54 -6.44
C LEU A 28 19.69 30.87 -5.56
N LYS A 29 20.07 29.62 -5.87
CA LYS A 29 21.14 28.88 -5.17
C LYS A 29 22.49 29.62 -5.15
N ARG A 30 22.78 30.41 -6.19
CA ARG A 30 24.06 31.13 -6.35
C ARG A 30 24.04 32.52 -5.74
N MET A 31 22.87 33.03 -5.34
CA MET A 31 22.74 34.34 -4.70
C MET A 31 23.16 34.27 -3.23
N LYS A 32 23.85 35.30 -2.74
CA LYS A 32 24.18 35.43 -1.31
C LYS A 32 22.95 35.94 -0.54
N ASN A 33 22.76 35.45 0.69
CA ASN A 33 21.66 35.85 1.57
C ASN A 33 20.26 35.60 0.97
N VAL A 34 20.15 34.52 0.17
CA VAL A 34 18.88 34.04 -0.38
C VAL A 34 18.67 32.63 0.14
N GLU A 35 17.61 32.44 0.91
CA GLU A 35 17.16 31.15 1.40
C GLU A 35 15.85 30.79 0.72
N LEU A 36 15.85 29.67 -0.01
CA LEU A 36 14.68 29.09 -0.62
C LEU A 36 14.09 28.01 0.31
N ARG A 37 12.80 28.11 0.63
CA ARG A 37 12.06 27.11 1.41
C ARG A 37 10.83 26.65 0.64
N CYS A 38 10.40 25.41 0.89
CA CYS A 38 9.06 24.97 0.49
C CYS A 38 8.10 25.36 1.60
N ARG A 39 7.00 26.01 1.26
CA ARG A 39 5.87 26.23 2.17
C ARG A 39 4.74 25.29 1.79
N VAL A 40 4.31 24.50 2.78
CA VAL A 40 3.13 23.63 2.70
C VAL A 40 2.09 24.20 3.65
N ASP A 41 1.03 24.78 3.11
CA ASP A 41 0.11 25.68 3.84
C ASP A 41 0.86 26.80 4.61
N ALA A 42 0.93 26.71 5.94
CA ALA A 42 1.58 27.69 6.81
C ALA A 42 2.96 27.25 7.31
N THR A 43 3.42 26.06 6.93
CA THR A 43 4.65 25.46 7.47
C THR A 43 5.74 25.49 6.43
N GLU A 44 6.88 26.10 6.78
CA GLU A 44 8.06 26.12 5.92
C GLU A 44 9.01 24.96 6.22
N THR A 45 9.54 24.36 5.17
CA THR A 45 10.48 23.24 5.24
C THR A 45 11.70 23.54 4.39
N ALA A 46 12.85 23.06 4.84
CA ALA A 46 14.11 23.28 4.14
C ALA A 46 14.07 22.62 2.76
N THR A 47 14.68 23.28 1.77
CA THR A 47 14.88 22.70 0.44
C THR A 47 16.28 22.12 0.29
N SER A 48 16.41 21.10 -0.56
CA SER A 48 17.69 20.63 -1.07
C SER A 48 17.69 20.71 -2.59
N TYR A 49 18.69 21.39 -3.15
CA TYR A 49 18.81 21.55 -4.59
C TYR A 49 19.24 20.27 -5.27
N LEU A 50 18.41 19.77 -6.19
CA LEU A 50 18.71 18.60 -7.01
C LEU A 50 19.28 19.01 -8.37
N HIS A 51 18.64 19.97 -9.06
CA HIS A 51 19.05 20.55 -10.35
C HIS A 51 18.73 22.05 -10.38
N ASP A 52 19.07 22.73 -11.48
CA ASP A 52 18.81 24.17 -11.64
C ASP A 52 17.30 24.52 -11.62
N ASP A 53 16.41 23.56 -11.87
CA ASP A 53 14.96 23.74 -11.83
C ASP A 53 14.25 22.73 -10.90
N LEU A 54 15.02 22.01 -10.06
CA LEU A 54 14.47 20.99 -9.15
C LEU A 54 15.04 21.13 -7.74
N VAL A 55 14.13 21.08 -6.76
CA VAL A 55 14.48 20.95 -5.35
C VAL A 55 13.70 19.80 -4.73
N THR A 56 14.20 19.29 -3.62
CA THR A 56 13.44 18.41 -2.73
C THR A 56 13.09 19.10 -1.43
N CYS A 57 11.94 18.77 -0.86
CA CYS A 57 11.54 19.18 0.48
C CYS A 57 10.74 18.09 1.19
N VAL A 58 10.72 18.13 2.52
CA VAL A 58 10.07 17.10 3.35
C VAL A 58 8.71 17.62 3.80
N THR A 59 7.66 16.81 3.72
CA THR A 59 6.32 17.22 4.16
C THR A 59 6.23 17.30 5.69
N PRO A 60 5.65 18.36 6.26
CA PRO A 60 5.33 18.40 7.69
C PRO A 60 4.10 17.52 8.00
N PRO A 61 3.90 17.07 9.25
CA PRO A 61 2.68 16.37 9.65
C PRO A 61 1.43 17.26 9.47
N ARG A 62 0.37 16.70 8.90
CA ARG A 62 -0.86 17.44 8.57
C ARG A 62 -2.06 16.49 8.48
N GLY A 63 -3.23 16.93 8.95
CA GLY A 63 -4.48 16.18 8.75
C GLY A 63 -4.86 16.04 7.27
N GLU A 64 -5.74 15.08 6.95
CA GLU A 64 -6.15 14.79 5.57
C GLU A 64 -6.67 16.02 4.82
N GLY A 65 -6.41 16.04 3.51
CA GLY A 65 -6.91 17.07 2.61
C GLY A 65 -5.88 17.56 1.61
N PHE A 66 -6.33 18.44 0.73
CA PHE A 66 -5.47 19.11 -0.24
C PHE A 66 -4.79 20.32 0.41
N VAL A 67 -3.50 20.46 0.13
CA VAL A 67 -2.69 21.61 0.53
C VAL A 67 -2.05 22.24 -0.70
N HIS A 68 -1.73 23.53 -0.58
CA HIS A 68 -0.93 24.21 -1.58
C HIS A 68 0.55 24.08 -1.22
N VAL A 69 1.38 23.82 -2.23
CA VAL A 69 2.84 23.83 -2.11
C VAL A 69 3.36 24.99 -2.93
N GLU A 70 4.13 25.86 -2.28
CA GLU A 70 4.72 27.03 -2.91
C GLU A 70 6.16 27.26 -2.41
N PHE A 71 6.88 28.14 -3.10
CA PHE A 71 8.20 28.57 -2.66
C PHE A 71 8.12 29.85 -1.84
N THR A 72 8.90 29.91 -0.77
CA THR A 72 9.23 31.16 -0.09
C THR A 72 10.70 31.48 -0.27
N VAL A 73 11.00 32.77 -0.48
CA VAL A 73 12.36 33.29 -0.59
C VAL A 73 12.55 34.25 0.57
N ASN A 74 13.48 33.94 1.47
CA ASN A 74 13.69 34.70 2.71
C ASN A 74 12.41 34.90 3.55
N GLY A 75 11.50 33.91 3.53
CA GLY A 75 10.22 33.94 4.25
C GLY A 75 9.08 34.69 3.52
N GLU A 76 9.36 35.33 2.39
CA GLU A 76 8.34 35.97 1.57
C GLU A 76 7.83 35.02 0.49
N THR A 77 6.52 35.03 0.28
CA THR A 77 5.87 34.23 -0.75
C THR A 77 6.19 34.77 -2.12
N VAL A 78 6.68 33.91 -3.01
CA VAL A 78 6.84 34.26 -4.42
C VAL A 78 5.46 34.18 -5.07
N GLN A 79 4.76 35.30 -5.17
CA GLN A 79 3.46 35.35 -5.85
C GLN A 79 3.63 34.94 -7.31
N SER A 80 2.95 33.88 -7.71
CA SER A 80 2.75 33.60 -9.14
C SER A 80 1.72 34.60 -9.67
N GLU A 81 2.08 35.33 -10.74
CA GLU A 81 1.12 36.12 -11.51
C GLU A 81 0.15 35.23 -12.33
N SER A 82 0.49 33.94 -12.48
CA SER A 82 -0.40 32.93 -13.00
C SER A 82 -1.28 32.43 -11.85
N ARG A 83 -2.46 33.05 -11.71
CA ARG A 83 -3.61 32.38 -11.08
C ARG A 83 -4.00 31.18 -11.95
N SER A 84 -3.18 30.13 -11.94
CA SER A 84 -3.46 28.92 -12.70
C SER A 84 -4.85 28.45 -12.27
N ARG A 85 -5.76 28.50 -13.25
CA ARG A 85 -7.20 28.22 -13.12
C ARG A 85 -7.45 26.71 -12.86
N TYR A 86 -6.44 25.99 -12.39
CA TYR A 86 -6.41 24.55 -12.25
C TYR A 86 -5.88 24.17 -10.85
N PRO A 87 -6.77 23.93 -9.86
CA PRO A 87 -6.37 23.46 -8.53
C PRO A 87 -5.83 22.01 -8.50
N LYS A 88 -5.42 21.46 -9.66
CA LYS A 88 -5.12 20.02 -9.83
C LYS A 88 -3.66 19.72 -10.19
N ALA A 89 -2.85 20.73 -10.52
CA ALA A 89 -1.42 20.55 -10.87
C ALA A 89 -0.45 20.96 -9.74
N ASP A 90 -0.89 21.79 -8.78
CA ASP A 90 -0.04 22.38 -7.73
C ASP A 90 -0.42 21.92 -6.30
N GLY A 91 -1.29 20.91 -6.21
CA GLY A 91 -1.84 20.43 -4.95
C GLY A 91 -1.21 19.12 -4.52
N TYR A 92 -0.76 19.06 -3.27
CA TYR A 92 -0.38 17.80 -2.61
C TYR A 92 -1.54 17.34 -1.72
N GLN A 93 -1.86 16.05 -1.71
CA GLN A 93 -2.93 15.50 -0.88
C GLN A 93 -2.37 14.69 0.29
N TYR A 94 -2.71 15.08 1.51
CA TYR A 94 -2.51 14.24 2.68
C TYR A 94 -3.62 13.19 2.75
N ILE A 95 -3.22 11.92 2.84
CA ILE A 95 -4.09 10.77 3.02
C ILE A 95 -3.67 10.00 4.28
N ALA A 96 -4.65 9.62 5.10
CA ALA A 96 -4.43 8.72 6.23
C ALA A 96 -4.50 7.27 5.76
N ALA A 97 -3.93 6.36 6.54
CA ALA A 97 -4.12 4.93 6.34
C ALA A 97 -5.58 4.55 6.63
N GLY A 98 -6.16 3.73 5.76
CA GLY A 98 -7.42 3.06 6.07
C GLY A 98 -7.22 1.98 7.13
N LYS A 99 -8.27 1.64 7.87
CA LYS A 99 -8.24 0.56 8.85
C LYS A 99 -8.46 -0.77 8.16
N ILE A 100 -7.59 -1.75 8.42
CA ILE A 100 -7.78 -3.13 7.96
C ILE A 100 -8.47 -3.92 9.05
N GLU A 101 -9.48 -4.71 8.67
CA GLU A 101 -10.29 -5.49 9.61
C GLU A 101 -10.13 -6.99 9.40
N SER A 102 -10.01 -7.44 8.15
CA SER A 102 -9.83 -8.87 7.85
C SER A 102 -9.27 -9.09 6.46
N ILE A 103 -8.68 -10.27 6.27
CA ILE A 103 -8.29 -10.78 4.96
C ILE A 103 -8.97 -12.12 4.66
N PHE A 104 -9.12 -12.41 3.37
CA PHE A 104 -9.49 -13.75 2.92
C PHE A 104 -8.83 -14.05 1.57
N PRO A 105 -8.19 -15.21 1.38
CA PRO A 105 -7.88 -16.22 2.39
C PRO A 105 -6.85 -15.70 3.42
N VAL A 106 -6.78 -16.35 4.58
CA VAL A 106 -5.77 -16.06 5.63
C VAL A 106 -4.48 -16.85 5.44
N TYR A 107 -4.36 -17.60 4.34
CA TYR A 107 -3.19 -18.40 4.01
C TYR A 107 -3.02 -18.56 2.50
N GLY A 108 -1.79 -18.90 2.08
CA GLY A 108 -1.47 -19.20 0.69
C GLY A 108 -0.17 -19.99 0.54
N GLU A 109 0.11 -20.42 -0.68
CA GLU A 109 1.31 -21.20 -0.98
C GLU A 109 2.56 -20.30 -0.96
N VAL A 110 3.71 -20.83 -0.51
CA VAL A 110 5.03 -20.17 -0.57
C VAL A 110 5.42 -19.66 -1.97
N GLY A 111 4.83 -20.23 -3.02
CA GLY A 111 5.02 -19.78 -4.40
C GLY A 111 4.33 -18.44 -4.74
N GLY A 112 3.48 -17.92 -3.85
CA GLY A 112 2.66 -16.73 -4.11
C GLY A 112 1.46 -17.03 -5.01
N GLY A 113 0.87 -15.97 -5.57
CA GLY A 113 -0.25 -16.04 -6.52
C GLY A 113 -1.64 -16.11 -5.89
N ALA A 114 -1.73 -16.18 -4.55
CA ALA A 114 -3.02 -16.16 -3.87
C ALA A 114 -3.65 -14.75 -3.97
N MET A 115 -4.88 -14.66 -4.49
CA MET A 115 -5.64 -13.40 -4.45
C MET A 115 -6.21 -13.17 -3.06
N ILE A 116 -5.66 -12.19 -2.35
CA ILE A 116 -6.08 -11.76 -1.02
C ILE A 116 -7.12 -10.64 -1.15
N ASP A 117 -8.32 -10.88 -0.62
CA ASP A 117 -9.34 -9.86 -0.36
C ASP A 117 -9.04 -9.18 0.98
N ILE A 118 -8.65 -7.92 0.97
CA ILE A 118 -8.43 -7.09 2.16
C ILE A 118 -9.67 -6.25 2.41
N ARG A 119 -10.34 -6.49 3.54
CA ARG A 119 -11.53 -5.74 3.98
C ARG A 119 -11.17 -4.77 5.08
N GLY A 120 -11.82 -3.60 5.04
CA GLY A 120 -11.52 -2.52 5.97
C GLY A 120 -12.43 -1.31 5.83
N GLU A 121 -11.94 -0.19 6.32
CA GLU A 121 -12.58 1.12 6.27
C GLU A 121 -11.63 2.15 5.64
N ASP A 122 -12.19 3.11 4.91
CA ASP A 122 -11.46 4.21 4.27
C ASP A 122 -10.26 3.77 3.41
N LEU A 123 -10.47 2.70 2.64
CA LEU A 123 -9.52 2.28 1.62
C LEU A 123 -9.57 3.24 0.42
N LYS A 124 -8.42 3.62 -0.11
CA LYS A 124 -8.33 4.61 -1.20
C LYS A 124 -7.79 3.96 -2.48
N PRO A 125 -8.19 4.44 -3.67
CA PRO A 125 -7.73 3.88 -4.95
C PRO A 125 -6.23 3.91 -5.17
N SER A 126 -5.53 4.84 -4.53
CA SER A 126 -4.07 4.99 -4.66
C SER A 126 -3.29 4.07 -3.73
N TYR A 127 -3.94 3.35 -2.81
CA TYR A 127 -3.24 2.45 -1.92
C TYR A 127 -2.53 1.33 -2.68
N ARG A 128 -1.41 0.92 -2.11
CA ARG A 128 -0.71 -0.32 -2.42
C ARG A 128 -0.96 -1.33 -1.31
N CYS A 129 -0.91 -2.61 -1.63
CA CYS A 129 -0.89 -3.62 -0.58
C CYS A 129 0.52 -3.84 -0.09
N ARG A 130 0.64 -4.21 1.17
CA ARG A 130 1.90 -4.63 1.77
C ARG A 130 1.68 -5.96 2.48
N VAL A 131 2.46 -6.98 2.11
CA VAL A 131 2.42 -8.31 2.73
C VAL A 131 3.82 -8.56 3.30
N GLY A 132 3.93 -8.54 4.63
CA GLY A 132 5.22 -8.37 5.32
C GLY A 132 5.88 -7.05 4.91
N GLU A 133 7.12 -7.12 4.42
CA GLU A 133 7.86 -5.95 3.93
C GLU A 133 7.67 -5.69 2.42
N ILE A 134 6.88 -6.50 1.73
CA ILE A 134 6.75 -6.44 0.27
C ILE A 134 5.53 -5.59 -0.12
N ALA A 135 5.77 -4.44 -0.74
CA ALA A 135 4.72 -3.58 -1.28
C ALA A 135 4.41 -3.90 -2.76
N MET A 136 3.14 -4.09 -3.09
CA MET A 136 2.67 -4.49 -4.42
C MET A 136 1.47 -3.65 -4.90
N GLY A 137 1.19 -3.73 -6.20
CA GLY A 137 0.01 -3.09 -6.77
C GLY A 137 -1.27 -3.65 -6.14
N ALA A 138 -2.24 -2.77 -5.94
CA ALA A 138 -3.53 -3.15 -5.39
C ALA A 138 -4.64 -2.94 -6.41
N HIS A 139 -5.59 -3.86 -6.45
CA HIS A 139 -6.80 -3.71 -7.22
C HIS A 139 -7.90 -3.15 -6.30
N PHE A 140 -8.10 -1.84 -6.37
CA PHE A 140 -9.16 -1.16 -5.64
C PHE A 140 -10.54 -1.62 -6.12
N VAL A 141 -11.41 -2.02 -5.19
CA VAL A 141 -12.80 -2.41 -5.48
C VAL A 141 -13.78 -1.39 -4.90
N SER A 142 -13.60 -1.03 -3.63
CA SER A 142 -14.39 -0.02 -2.92
C SER A 142 -13.60 0.55 -1.74
N SER A 143 -14.15 1.56 -1.08
CA SER A 143 -13.58 2.07 0.18
C SER A 143 -13.54 1.08 1.33
N THR A 144 -14.03 -0.15 1.12
CA THR A 144 -14.08 -1.24 2.09
C THR A 144 -13.46 -2.53 1.59
N LEU A 145 -12.99 -2.58 0.34
CA LEU A 145 -12.40 -3.77 -0.26
C LEU A 145 -11.29 -3.42 -1.27
N VAL A 146 -10.13 -4.01 -1.05
CA VAL A 146 -8.99 -4.01 -1.95
C VAL A 146 -8.56 -5.46 -2.20
N LYS A 147 -8.11 -5.78 -3.40
CA LYS A 147 -7.62 -7.12 -3.75
C LYS A 147 -6.16 -7.08 -4.19
N CYS A 148 -5.35 -8.03 -3.73
CA CYS A 148 -3.93 -8.08 -4.05
C CYS A 148 -3.45 -9.51 -4.27
N GLU A 149 -2.47 -9.69 -5.15
CA GLU A 149 -1.87 -10.99 -5.40
C GLU A 149 -0.66 -11.18 -4.47
N ALA A 150 -0.73 -12.16 -3.59
CA ALA A 150 0.33 -12.46 -2.64
C ALA A 150 1.66 -12.78 -3.38
N PRO A 151 2.77 -12.12 -3.03
CA PRO A 151 4.07 -12.41 -3.62
C PRO A 151 4.56 -13.78 -3.12
N ALA A 152 5.57 -14.34 -3.79
CA ALA A 152 6.28 -15.50 -3.26
C ALA A 152 7.01 -15.12 -1.97
N HIS A 153 6.95 -16.00 -0.97
CA HIS A 153 7.57 -15.81 0.33
C HIS A 153 7.92 -17.16 0.94
N TYR A 154 8.88 -17.19 1.88
CA TYR A 154 9.16 -18.41 2.64
C TYR A 154 8.00 -18.73 3.58
N GLU A 155 7.97 -19.96 4.09
CA GLU A 155 6.99 -20.40 5.07
C GLU A 155 7.10 -19.55 6.34
N ASP A 156 6.11 -18.68 6.54
CA ASP A 156 6.05 -17.73 7.66
C ASP A 156 4.65 -17.10 7.76
N GLY A 157 4.34 -16.57 8.94
CA GLY A 157 3.20 -15.67 9.13
C GLY A 157 3.65 -14.22 8.94
N VAL A 158 3.01 -13.48 8.04
CA VAL A 158 3.35 -12.08 7.80
C VAL A 158 2.12 -11.19 7.95
N THR A 159 2.32 -9.96 8.43
CA THR A 159 1.23 -8.98 8.51
C THR A 159 0.80 -8.53 7.12
N VAL A 160 -0.47 -8.17 6.99
CA VAL A 160 -1.03 -7.60 5.76
C VAL A 160 -1.52 -6.18 6.03
N ASP A 161 -1.00 -5.26 5.24
CA ASP A 161 -1.23 -3.83 5.35
C ASP A 161 -1.58 -3.17 4.01
N VAL A 162 -1.92 -1.90 4.08
CA VAL A 162 -1.95 -0.99 2.94
C VAL A 162 -0.91 0.11 3.14
N SER A 163 -0.40 0.67 2.05
CA SER A 163 0.51 1.81 2.05
C SER A 163 0.06 2.83 1.01
N ASN A 164 0.59 4.05 1.05
CA ASN A 164 0.47 4.97 -0.08
C ASN A 164 1.49 4.57 -1.20
N PRO A 165 1.44 5.18 -2.39
CA PRO A 165 2.38 4.91 -3.47
C PRO A 165 3.85 5.19 -3.15
N ASN A 166 4.13 6.06 -2.17
CA ASN A 166 5.46 6.58 -1.84
C ASN A 166 6.10 5.89 -0.64
N GLY A 167 5.35 5.02 0.02
CA GLY A 167 5.82 4.27 1.18
C GLY A 167 4.89 4.36 2.38
N VAL A 168 5.51 4.19 3.54
CA VAL A 168 4.89 3.59 4.73
C VAL A 168 3.85 4.51 5.36
N PHE A 169 2.64 3.98 5.58
CA PHE A 169 1.81 4.45 6.66
C PHE A 169 2.40 3.93 7.98
N ASN A 170 2.55 4.80 8.99
CA ASN A 170 3.08 4.42 10.31
C ASN A 170 2.09 3.58 11.15
N GLN A 171 1.00 3.11 10.55
CA GLN A 171 -0.01 2.26 11.17
C GLN A 171 0.08 0.88 10.53
N PHE A 172 0.23 -0.14 11.37
CA PHE A 172 0.27 -1.54 10.98
C PHE A 172 -0.97 -2.22 11.54
N SER A 173 -1.56 -3.13 10.77
CA SER A 173 -2.65 -3.99 11.20
C SER A 173 -2.10 -5.24 11.88
N ASP A 174 -2.93 -5.85 12.73
CA ASP A 174 -2.63 -7.15 13.36
C ASP A 174 -3.15 -8.33 12.51
N VAL A 175 -3.51 -8.09 11.25
CA VAL A 175 -4.04 -9.14 10.37
C VAL A 175 -2.91 -9.87 9.69
N GLU A 176 -2.87 -11.20 9.84
CA GLU A 176 -1.78 -12.04 9.33
C GLU A 176 -2.23 -12.93 8.17
N PHE A 177 -1.30 -13.10 7.22
CA PHE A 177 -1.37 -14.07 6.13
C PHE A 177 -0.30 -15.14 6.32
N GLN A 178 -0.73 -16.40 6.38
CA GLN A 178 0.17 -17.53 6.56
C GLN A 178 0.64 -18.10 5.22
N TYR A 179 1.94 -18.02 4.96
CA TYR A 179 2.57 -18.79 3.90
C TYR A 179 2.81 -20.22 4.36
N ALA A 180 2.34 -21.19 3.57
CA ALA A 180 2.51 -22.61 3.83
C ALA A 180 2.99 -23.35 2.57
N PRO A 181 3.72 -24.47 2.72
CA PRO A 181 4.07 -25.31 1.58
C PRO A 181 2.81 -25.88 0.90
N ARG A 182 2.89 -26.11 -0.40
CA ARG A 182 1.80 -26.72 -1.16
C ARG A 182 1.42 -28.09 -0.57
N ALA A 183 0.13 -28.28 -0.32
CA ALA A 183 -0.43 -29.56 0.08
C ALA A 183 -0.34 -30.57 -1.06
N SER A 184 0.07 -31.81 -0.76
CA SER A 184 0.10 -32.91 -1.73
C SER A 184 -0.61 -34.12 -1.18
N VAL A 185 -1.49 -34.72 -1.99
CA VAL A 185 -2.13 -36.00 -1.67
C VAL A 185 -1.26 -37.13 -2.20
N GLU A 186 -0.89 -38.06 -1.32
CA GLU A 186 -0.09 -39.24 -1.66
C GLU A 186 -0.97 -40.49 -1.83
N SER A 187 -1.96 -40.68 -0.97
CA SER A 187 -2.89 -41.82 -1.08
C SER A 187 -4.26 -41.53 -0.49
N ILE A 188 -5.25 -42.32 -0.92
CA ILE A 188 -6.63 -42.24 -0.45
C ILE A 188 -7.13 -43.67 -0.20
N HIS A 189 -7.82 -43.89 0.93
CA HIS A 189 -8.44 -45.18 1.25
C HIS A 189 -9.78 -45.01 1.99
N PRO A 190 -10.87 -45.69 1.56
CA PRO A 190 -10.98 -46.51 0.36
C PRO A 190 -10.97 -45.66 -0.91
N ARG A 191 -10.55 -46.25 -2.03
CA ARG A 191 -10.54 -45.59 -3.37
C ARG A 191 -11.91 -45.64 -4.07
N MET A 192 -12.91 -46.20 -3.42
CA MET A 192 -14.27 -46.35 -3.91
C MET A 192 -15.24 -46.01 -2.79
N GLY A 193 -16.38 -45.43 -3.14
CA GLY A 193 -17.43 -45.06 -2.19
C GLY A 193 -18.81 -45.11 -2.82
N ASN A 194 -19.82 -44.98 -1.97
CA ASN A 194 -21.22 -44.91 -2.40
C ASN A 194 -21.47 -43.61 -3.17
N SER A 195 -22.07 -43.72 -4.36
CA SER A 195 -22.42 -42.57 -5.19
C SER A 195 -23.44 -41.63 -4.53
N GLN A 196 -24.19 -42.12 -3.53
CA GLN A 196 -25.10 -41.31 -2.70
C GLN A 196 -24.38 -40.58 -1.55
N GLY A 197 -23.07 -40.77 -1.38
CA GLY A 197 -22.28 -40.16 -0.31
C GLY A 197 -22.15 -41.03 0.95
N GLY A 198 -21.61 -40.43 2.03
CA GLY A 198 -21.45 -41.08 3.34
C GLY A 198 -20.24 -42.00 3.50
N THR A 199 -19.43 -42.20 2.45
CA THR A 199 -18.18 -42.97 2.57
C THR A 199 -17.10 -42.11 3.25
N VAL A 200 -16.63 -42.56 4.42
CA VAL A 200 -15.46 -41.96 5.08
C VAL A 200 -14.21 -42.39 4.33
N MET A 201 -13.41 -41.43 3.88
CA MET A 201 -12.12 -41.68 3.24
C MET A 201 -11.00 -41.07 4.07
N THR A 202 -9.92 -41.83 4.23
CA THR A 202 -8.65 -41.37 4.77
C THR A 202 -7.81 -40.86 3.61
N VAL A 203 -7.36 -39.61 3.71
CA VAL A 203 -6.44 -38.99 2.74
C VAL A 203 -5.09 -38.85 3.44
N SER A 204 -4.05 -39.47 2.89
CA SER A 204 -2.68 -39.34 3.38
C SER A 204 -1.87 -38.50 2.41
N GLY A 205 -0.99 -37.66 2.93
CA GLY A 205 -0.25 -36.69 2.15
C GLY A 205 0.64 -35.81 3.00
N ARG A 206 1.08 -34.69 2.42
CA ARG A 206 1.96 -33.72 3.08
C ARG A 206 1.33 -32.34 3.12
N ASN A 207 1.73 -31.56 4.11
CA ASN A 207 1.39 -30.13 4.26
C ASN A 207 -0.12 -29.86 4.29
N PHE A 208 -0.92 -30.79 4.78
CA PHE A 208 -2.32 -30.50 5.08
C PHE A 208 -2.38 -29.51 6.23
N ALA A 209 -3.19 -28.45 6.08
CA ALA A 209 -3.36 -27.45 7.11
C ALA A 209 -4.12 -28.04 8.31
N SER A 210 -3.60 -27.86 9.52
CA SER A 210 -4.25 -28.27 10.77
C SER A 210 -5.36 -27.30 11.19
N THR A 211 -6.35 -27.07 10.34
CA THR A 211 -7.41 -26.08 10.55
C THR A 211 -8.80 -26.66 10.28
N ASN A 212 -9.82 -26.06 10.91
CA ASN A 212 -11.23 -26.38 10.64
C ASN A 212 -11.70 -25.92 9.24
N ALA A 213 -10.84 -25.20 8.51
CA ALA A 213 -11.07 -24.77 7.13
C ALA A 213 -10.61 -25.82 6.11
N LEU A 214 -9.94 -26.90 6.52
CA LEU A 214 -9.54 -27.98 5.62
C LEU A 214 -10.79 -28.55 4.93
N ARG A 215 -10.76 -28.63 3.60
CA ARG A 215 -11.82 -29.21 2.77
C ARG A 215 -11.25 -30.31 1.90
N CYS A 216 -12.00 -31.40 1.79
CA CYS A 216 -11.77 -32.42 0.77
C CYS A 216 -12.73 -32.17 -0.39
N ARG A 217 -12.19 -32.10 -1.61
CA ARG A 217 -13.00 -31.98 -2.83
C ARG A 217 -12.91 -33.26 -3.65
N VAL A 218 -14.06 -33.86 -3.93
CA VAL A 218 -14.21 -35.04 -4.80
C VAL A 218 -15.11 -34.66 -5.97
N GLY A 219 -14.52 -34.53 -7.17
CA GLY A 219 -15.21 -33.94 -8.31
C GLY A 219 -15.60 -32.49 -8.02
N THR A 220 -16.91 -32.20 -8.01
CA THR A 220 -17.47 -30.88 -7.69
C THR A 220 -18.00 -30.77 -6.25
N VAL A 221 -17.93 -31.85 -5.47
CA VAL A 221 -18.47 -31.88 -4.10
C VAL A 221 -17.36 -31.61 -3.11
N GLU A 222 -17.58 -30.65 -2.21
CA GLU A 222 -16.68 -30.34 -1.11
C GLU A 222 -17.27 -30.80 0.22
N THR A 223 -16.43 -31.35 1.09
CA THR A 223 -16.76 -31.71 2.46
C THR A 223 -15.65 -31.25 3.41
N SER A 224 -15.94 -31.16 4.70
CA SER A 224 -14.92 -30.83 5.70
C SER A 224 -13.95 -31.99 5.86
N GLY A 225 -12.65 -31.68 5.80
CA GLY A 225 -11.62 -32.60 6.25
C GLY A 225 -11.55 -32.57 7.77
N VAL A 226 -11.33 -33.72 8.38
CA VAL A 226 -11.15 -33.86 9.82
C VAL A 226 -9.81 -34.57 10.05
N TRP A 227 -9.06 -34.10 11.04
CA TRP A 227 -7.82 -34.73 11.49
C TRP A 227 -8.11 -35.95 12.37
#